data_AF-A0A969VWB6-F1
#
_entry.id   AF-A0A969VWB6-F1
#
_cell.length_a   1.000
_cell.length_b   1.000
_cell.length_c   1.000
_cell.angle_alpha   90.00
_cell.angle_beta   90.00
_cell.angle_gamma   90.00
#
_symmetry.space_group_name_H-M   'P 1'
#
loop_
_entity.id
_entity.type
_entity.pdbx_description
1 polymer ?
#
loop_
_entity_poly.entity_id
_entity_poly.type
_entity_poly.pdbx_seq_one_letter_code
_entity_poly.pdbx_strand_id
1 'polypeptide(L)'
;MLHIPGVLDAAALAQVHGLLGQAGWIDGRATAGHLSATVKDNRQLDEDDPLALQAGALVMDALARHPLFAASALATCISAPLFNRYEGGATYGDHIDGAIRPLTKGRMRADLSATLFLSDPVSYDGGRADDRRPPAAKHAVKLPA
;
A
#
# COMPACT_ATOMS: atom_id res chain seq x y z
N MET A 1 -15.35 5.34 -1.02
CA MET A 1 -14.25 4.36 -1.09
C MET A 1 -14.74 3.19 -1.94
N LEU A 2 -13.91 2.66 -2.84
CA LEU A 2 -14.22 1.48 -3.67
C LEU A 2 -13.40 0.29 -3.17
N HIS A 3 -14.03 -0.88 -3.04
CA HIS A 3 -13.35 -2.13 -2.67
C HIS A 3 -13.25 -3.05 -3.88
N ILE A 4 -12.08 -3.64 -4.10
CA ILE A 4 -11.81 -4.56 -5.21
C ILE A 4 -11.33 -5.88 -4.59
N PRO A 5 -12.21 -6.88 -4.42
CA PRO A 5 -11.85 -8.15 -3.80
C PRO A 5 -11.10 -9.06 -4.77
N GLY A 6 -10.25 -9.95 -4.24
CA GLY A 6 -9.62 -11.00 -5.04
C GLY A 6 -8.61 -10.50 -6.08
N VAL A 7 -7.90 -9.41 -5.77
CA VAL A 7 -6.82 -8.91 -6.63
C VAL A 7 -5.71 -9.95 -6.74
N LEU A 8 -5.28 -10.52 -5.62
CA LEU A 8 -4.37 -11.66 -5.59
C LEU A 8 -5.18 -12.93 -5.37
N ASP A 9 -4.84 -14.00 -6.10
CA ASP A 9 -5.26 -15.33 -5.72
C ASP A 9 -4.37 -15.90 -4.60
N ALA A 10 -4.77 -17.03 -4.04
CA ALA A 10 -4.05 -17.65 -2.93
C ALA A 10 -2.59 -18.01 -3.27
N ALA A 11 -2.30 -18.36 -4.52
CA ALA A 11 -0.94 -18.71 -4.94
C ALA A 11 -0.06 -17.47 -5.06
N ALA A 12 -0.57 -16.39 -5.67
CA ALA A 12 0.12 -15.11 -5.78
C ALA A 12 0.33 -14.48 -4.39
N LEU A 13 -0.67 -14.54 -3.51
CA LEU A 13 -0.54 -14.06 -2.13
C LEU A 13 0.55 -14.81 -1.37
N ALA A 14 0.59 -16.15 -1.48
CA ALA A 14 1.63 -16.95 -0.85
C ALA A 14 3.04 -16.64 -1.39
N GLN A 15 3.18 -16.39 -2.69
CA GLN A 15 4.45 -15.95 -3.29
C GLN A 15 4.89 -14.59 -2.75
N VAL A 16 3.98 -13.61 -2.69
CA VAL A 16 4.24 -12.30 -2.10
C VAL A 16 4.67 -12.45 -0.64
N HIS A 17 3.98 -13.25 0.17
CA HIS A 17 4.40 -13.53 1.56
C HIS A 17 5.79 -14.16 1.66
N GLY A 18 6.09 -15.13 0.79
CA GLY A 18 7.41 -15.77 0.76
C GLY A 18 8.55 -14.79 0.46
N LEU A 19 8.33 -13.83 -0.44
CA LEU A 19 9.29 -12.77 -0.75
C LEU A 19 9.44 -11.79 0.42
N LEU A 20 8.33 -11.28 0.94
CA LEU A 20 8.33 -10.28 2.01
C LEU A 20 8.85 -10.83 3.35
N GLY A 21 8.73 -12.14 3.58
CA GLY A 21 9.27 -12.83 4.76
C GLY A 21 10.80 -12.88 4.80
N GLN A 22 11.47 -12.70 3.66
CA GLN A 22 12.93 -12.71 3.53
C GLN A 22 13.53 -11.31 3.40
N ALA A 23 12.69 -10.28 3.27
CA ALA A 23 13.10 -8.91 2.97
C ALA A 23 13.56 -8.12 4.20
N GLY A 24 14.40 -7.10 3.96
CA GLY A 24 14.98 -6.25 4.99
C GLY A 24 14.04 -5.13 5.43
N TRP A 25 13.21 -5.38 6.44
CA TRP A 25 12.31 -4.36 6.99
C TRP A 25 13.05 -3.25 7.74
N ILE A 26 12.93 -2.00 7.27
CA ILE A 26 13.56 -0.82 7.87
C ILE A 26 12.54 0.07 8.59
N ASP A 27 13.02 1.07 9.34
CA ASP A 27 12.15 2.10 9.94
C ASP A 27 11.47 2.92 8.84
N GLY A 28 10.14 2.92 8.81
CA GLY A 28 9.39 3.56 7.74
C GLY A 28 9.45 5.08 7.74
N ARG A 29 9.97 5.73 8.78
CA ARG A 29 10.26 7.18 8.76
C ARG A 29 11.35 7.52 7.75
N ALA A 30 12.26 6.59 7.46
CA ALA A 30 13.32 6.77 6.47
C ALA A 30 12.79 6.92 5.04
N THR A 31 11.59 6.41 4.76
CA THR A 31 10.97 6.39 3.42
C THR A 31 9.81 7.39 3.28
N ALA A 32 9.52 8.17 4.32
CA ALA A 32 8.43 9.14 4.32
C ALA A 32 8.91 10.52 3.89
N GLY A 33 8.04 11.27 3.20
CA GLY A 33 8.25 12.71 3.01
C GLY A 33 8.27 13.45 4.35
N HIS A 34 8.91 14.62 4.40
CA HIS A 34 9.18 15.37 5.64
C HIS A 34 7.93 15.57 6.54
N LEU A 35 6.78 15.87 5.95
CA LEU A 35 5.52 16.07 6.69
C LEU A 35 4.93 14.78 7.25
N SER A 36 5.16 13.66 6.58
CA SER A 36 4.63 12.35 6.94
C SER A 36 5.50 11.62 7.96
N ALA A 37 6.80 11.87 7.95
CA ALA A 37 7.75 11.21 8.85
C ALA A 37 7.46 11.47 10.34
N THR A 38 6.82 12.59 10.69
CA THR A 38 6.49 12.96 12.07
C THR A 38 5.34 12.15 12.66
N VAL A 39 4.50 11.56 11.81
CA VAL A 39 3.31 10.79 12.20
C VAL A 39 3.36 9.34 11.73
N LYS A 40 4.46 8.91 11.10
CA LYS A 40 4.66 7.55 10.62
C LYS A 40 5.49 6.76 11.62
N ASP A 41 4.89 5.74 12.20
CA ASP A 41 5.54 4.72 13.01
C ASP A 41 5.15 3.36 12.43
N ASN A 42 6.01 2.80 11.57
CA ASN A 42 5.82 1.49 10.97
C ASN A 42 7.16 0.92 10.48
N ARG A 43 7.11 -0.29 9.93
CA ARG A 43 8.20 -0.82 9.10
C ARG A 43 7.84 -0.71 7.64
N GLN A 44 8.82 -0.43 6.79
CA GLN A 44 8.65 -0.45 5.34
C GLN A 44 9.86 -1.14 4.71
N LEU A 45 9.67 -1.79 3.56
CA LEU A 45 10.78 -2.16 2.70
C LEU A 45 11.32 -0.93 1.96
N ASP A 46 12.62 -0.97 1.66
CA ASP A 46 13.24 0.00 0.77
C ASP A 46 12.65 -0.13 -0.65
N GLU A 47 12.53 0.98 -1.38
CA GLU A 47 11.96 0.97 -2.73
C GLU A 47 12.85 0.26 -3.76
N ASP A 48 14.16 0.18 -3.48
CA ASP A 48 15.15 -0.52 -4.29
C ASP A 48 15.42 -1.96 -3.78
N ASP A 49 14.71 -2.43 -2.74
CA ASP A 49 14.86 -3.81 -2.26
C ASP A 49 14.46 -4.80 -3.37
N PRO A 50 15.35 -5.72 -3.79
CA PRO A 50 15.08 -6.64 -4.90
C PRO A 50 13.84 -7.52 -4.68
N LEU A 51 13.53 -7.90 -3.45
CA LEU A 51 12.36 -8.70 -3.10
C LEU A 51 11.09 -7.84 -3.10
N ALA A 52 11.18 -6.57 -2.69
CA ALA A 52 10.08 -5.61 -2.83
C ALA A 52 9.75 -5.37 -4.31
N LEU A 53 10.76 -5.20 -5.17
CA LEU A 53 10.57 -5.04 -6.61
C LEU A 53 9.90 -6.27 -7.25
N GLN A 54 10.32 -7.48 -6.87
CA GLN A 54 9.71 -8.73 -7.34
C GLN A 54 8.26 -8.87 -6.86
N ALA A 55 7.98 -8.62 -5.58
CA ALA A 55 6.62 -8.66 -5.04
C ALA A 55 5.73 -7.59 -5.69
N GLY A 56 6.28 -6.40 -5.92
CA GLY A 56 5.62 -5.30 -6.62
C GLY A 56 5.22 -5.69 -8.04
N ALA A 57 6.09 -6.37 -8.78
CA ALA A 57 5.77 -6.88 -10.12
C ALA A 57 4.57 -7.84 -10.11
N LEU A 58 4.51 -8.77 -9.14
CA LEU A 58 3.36 -9.69 -9.01
C LEU A 58 2.04 -8.94 -8.75
N VAL A 59 2.06 -7.91 -7.90
CA VAL A 59 0.89 -7.06 -7.62
C VAL A 59 0.48 -6.28 -8.88
N MET A 60 1.45 -5.71 -9.60
CA MET A 60 1.20 -4.95 -10.82
C MET A 60 0.59 -5.84 -11.92
N ASP A 61 1.11 -7.05 -12.11
CA ASP A 61 0.58 -8.03 -13.07
C ASP A 61 -0.85 -8.49 -12.70
N ALA A 62 -1.16 -8.58 -11.41
CA ALA A 62 -2.50 -8.89 -10.94
C ALA A 62 -3.48 -7.73 -11.21
N LEU A 63 -3.09 -6.49 -10.87
CA LEU A 63 -3.89 -5.29 -11.12
C LEU A 63 -4.17 -5.08 -12.61
N ALA A 64 -3.16 -5.30 -13.47
CA ALA A 64 -3.29 -5.15 -14.92
C ALA A 64 -4.33 -6.12 -15.53
N ARG A 65 -4.50 -7.31 -14.93
CA ARG A 65 -5.47 -8.31 -15.37
C ARG A 65 -6.84 -8.18 -14.70
N HIS A 66 -7.00 -7.31 -13.71
CA HIS A 66 -8.22 -7.22 -12.92
C HIS A 66 -9.25 -6.26 -13.56
N PRO A 67 -10.39 -6.76 -14.11
CA PRO A 67 -11.29 -5.94 -14.92
C PRO A 67 -11.90 -4.75 -14.16
N LEU A 68 -12.27 -4.96 -12.89
CA LEU A 68 -12.82 -3.89 -12.06
C LEU A 68 -11.79 -2.78 -11.80
N PHE A 69 -10.52 -3.13 -11.60
CA PHE A 69 -9.46 -2.15 -11.36
C PHE A 69 -9.20 -1.33 -12.63
N ALA A 70 -9.08 -2.00 -13.78
CA ALA A 70 -8.93 -1.33 -15.06
C ALA A 70 -10.09 -0.35 -15.34
N ALA A 71 -11.33 -0.76 -15.08
CA ALA A 71 -12.52 0.06 -15.30
C ALA A 71 -12.66 1.23 -14.30
N SER A 72 -12.21 1.05 -13.05
CA SER A 72 -12.39 2.06 -12.01
C SER A 72 -11.23 3.04 -11.87
N ALA A 73 -10.00 2.57 -12.02
CA ALA A 73 -8.81 3.38 -11.77
C ALA A 73 -8.40 4.20 -12.99
N LEU A 74 -8.67 3.69 -14.21
CA LEU A 74 -8.29 4.31 -15.49
C LEU A 74 -6.84 4.85 -15.47
N ALA A 75 -5.95 4.09 -14.82
CA ALA A 75 -4.63 4.56 -14.45
C ALA A 75 -3.75 4.72 -15.70
N THR A 76 -3.23 5.93 -15.92
CA THR A 76 -2.22 6.21 -16.95
C THR A 76 -0.81 5.93 -16.46
N CYS A 77 -0.61 5.95 -15.14
CA CYS A 77 0.66 5.66 -14.48
C CYS A 77 0.37 5.18 -13.05
N ILE A 78 1.13 4.20 -12.58
CA ILE A 78 1.05 3.65 -11.23
C ILE A 78 2.46 3.70 -10.65
N SER A 79 2.62 4.31 -9.47
CA SER A 79 3.90 4.28 -8.74
C SER A 79 4.19 2.84 -8.27
N ALA A 80 5.48 2.49 -8.14
CA ALA A 80 5.88 1.20 -7.58
C ALA A 80 5.16 0.94 -6.23
N PRO A 81 4.59 -0.27 -6.03
CA PRO A 81 3.97 -0.62 -4.76
C PRO A 81 4.98 -0.55 -3.60
N LEU A 82 4.57 0.06 -2.48
CA LEU A 82 5.35 0.09 -1.24
C LEU A 82 4.76 -0.90 -0.23
N PHE A 83 5.64 -1.67 0.41
CA PHE A 83 5.25 -2.69 1.38
C PHE A 83 5.48 -2.19 2.80
N ASN A 84 4.39 -2.07 3.57
CA ASN A 84 4.39 -1.58 4.95
C ASN A 84 3.97 -2.71 5.91
N ARG A 85 4.56 -2.73 7.10
CA ARG A 85 4.20 -3.63 8.20
C ARG A 85 3.97 -2.83 9.48
N TYR A 86 2.87 -3.14 10.16
CA TYR A 86 2.44 -2.49 11.40
C TYR A 86 2.28 -3.55 12.48
N GLU A 87 3.04 -3.41 13.57
CA GLU A 87 3.11 -4.36 14.69
C GLU A 87 3.26 -3.59 16.00
N GLY A 88 2.90 -4.18 17.14
CA GLY A 88 3.22 -3.61 18.46
C GLY A 88 2.63 -2.22 18.73
N GLY A 89 1.47 -1.89 18.13
CA GLY A 89 0.82 -0.58 18.27
C GLY A 89 1.34 0.51 17.34
N ALA A 90 2.22 0.16 16.38
CA ALA A 90 2.66 1.05 15.31
C ALA A 90 1.47 1.66 14.54
N THR A 91 1.57 2.95 14.18
CA THR A 91 0.49 3.69 13.50
C THR A 91 1.03 4.64 12.44
N TYR A 92 0.16 5.04 11.51
CA TYR A 92 0.41 6.18 10.64
C TYR A 92 -0.71 7.19 10.87
N GLY A 93 -0.40 8.28 11.57
CA GLY A 93 -1.37 9.29 11.97
C GLY A 93 -1.98 10.04 10.78
N ASP A 94 -3.03 10.81 11.06
CA ASP A 94 -3.75 11.62 10.07
C ASP A 94 -2.75 12.50 9.27
N HIS A 95 -2.75 12.34 7.95
CA HIS A 95 -1.92 13.13 7.03
C HIS A 95 -2.60 13.29 5.67
N ILE A 96 -2.05 14.16 4.84
CA ILE A 96 -2.43 14.32 3.44
C ILE A 96 -1.23 13.86 2.60
N ASP A 97 -1.49 12.99 1.63
CA ASP A 97 -0.47 12.52 0.70
C ASP A 97 0.07 13.66 -0.16
N GLY A 98 1.35 13.54 -0.52
CA GLY A 98 1.97 14.46 -1.48
C GLY A 98 1.28 14.37 -2.84
N ALA A 99 0.75 15.50 -3.33
CA ALA A 99 0.01 15.56 -4.60
C ALA A 99 0.86 15.19 -5.83
N ILE A 100 2.18 15.36 -5.75
CA ILE A 100 3.12 15.05 -6.83
C ILE A 100 4.16 14.05 -6.32
N ARG A 101 4.30 12.92 -7.01
CA ARG A 101 5.29 11.89 -6.71
C ARG A 101 6.40 11.93 -7.75
N PRO A 102 7.69 11.91 -7.33
CA PRO A 102 8.78 11.69 -8.26
C PRO A 102 8.72 10.27 -8.80
N LEU A 103 9.10 10.09 -10.06
CA LEU A 103 9.30 8.79 -10.69
C LEU A 103 10.73 8.73 -11.23
N THR A 104 11.22 7.53 -11.55
CA THR A 104 12.51 7.35 -12.24
C THR A 104 12.59 8.22 -13.51
N LYS A 105 11.45 8.42 -14.18
CA LYS A 105 11.31 9.35 -15.32
C LYS A 105 10.13 10.29 -15.07
N GLY A 106 10.44 11.52 -14.66
CA GLY A 106 9.47 12.59 -14.53
C GLY A 106 8.74 12.58 -13.19
N ARG A 107 7.48 13.02 -13.23
CA ARG A 107 6.63 13.20 -12.05
C ARG A 107 5.22 12.72 -12.38
N MET A 108 4.55 12.11 -11.41
CA MET A 108 3.12 11.79 -11.51
C MET A 108 2.30 12.61 -10.52
N ARG A 109 1.07 12.94 -10.90
CA ARG A 109 0.07 13.47 -9.98
C ARG A 109 -0.62 12.29 -9.30
N ALA A 110 -0.73 12.33 -7.98
CA ALA A 110 -1.39 11.29 -7.19
C ALA A 110 -2.91 11.53 -7.19
N ASP A 111 -3.60 11.02 -8.21
CA ASP A 111 -5.06 11.16 -8.35
C ASP A 111 -5.83 10.17 -7.47
N LEU A 112 -5.26 8.99 -7.25
CA LEU A 112 -5.82 7.90 -6.46
C LEU A 112 -4.75 7.33 -5.53
N SER A 113 -5.16 6.96 -4.32
CA SER A 113 -4.40 6.07 -3.45
C SER A 113 -5.10 4.71 -3.38
N ALA A 114 -4.31 3.66 -3.18
CA ALA A 114 -4.82 2.30 -3.04
C ALA A 114 -4.05 1.58 -1.93
N THR A 115 -4.73 0.67 -1.25
CA THR A 115 -4.13 -0.23 -0.27
C THR A 115 -4.58 -1.63 -0.61
N LEU A 116 -3.61 -2.51 -0.87
CA LEU A 116 -3.84 -3.94 -0.99
C LEU A 116 -3.52 -4.57 0.36
N PHE A 117 -4.54 -5.17 1.00
CA PHE A 117 -4.36 -5.87 2.26
C PHE A 117 -3.67 -7.20 1.98
N LEU A 118 -2.58 -7.49 2.70
CA LEU A 118 -1.84 -8.75 2.57
C LEU A 118 -2.00 -9.63 3.81
N SER A 119 -2.71 -9.17 4.84
CA SER A 119 -2.98 -9.94 6.05
C SER A 119 -4.49 -10.04 6.25
N ASP A 120 -4.97 -11.21 6.65
CA ASP A 120 -6.38 -11.41 6.96
C ASP A 120 -6.81 -10.50 8.12
N PRO A 121 -7.95 -9.79 8.03
CA PRO A 121 -8.42 -8.89 9.08
C PRO A 121 -8.60 -9.56 10.44
N VAL A 122 -8.83 -10.88 10.51
CA VAL A 122 -8.95 -11.61 11.78
C VAL A 122 -7.60 -11.93 12.42
N SER A 123 -6.50 -11.80 11.68
CA SER A 123 -5.15 -12.15 12.17
C SER A 123 -4.48 -11.03 12.98
N TYR A 124 -5.13 -9.88 13.14
CA TYR A 124 -4.58 -8.73 13.86
C TYR A 124 -5.68 -7.87 14.50
N ASP A 125 -5.39 -7.30 15.66
CA ASP A 125 -6.24 -6.30 16.31
C ASP A 125 -5.86 -4.88 15.86
N GLY A 126 -6.84 -3.99 15.76
CA GLY A 126 -6.61 -2.63 15.26
C GLY A 126 -6.21 -2.60 13.78
N GLY A 127 -5.26 -1.73 13.40
CA GLY A 127 -4.70 -1.66 12.05
C GLY A 127 -5.71 -1.32 10.95
N ARG A 128 -6.70 -0.47 11.25
CA ARG A 128 -7.71 -0.03 10.28
C ARG A 128 -7.11 1.05 9.39
N ALA A 129 -7.44 1.03 8.10
CA ALA A 129 -7.16 2.15 7.22
C ALA A 129 -8.32 3.14 7.31
N ASP A 130 -8.03 4.36 7.75
CA ASP A 130 -9.01 5.42 7.92
C ASP A 130 -8.90 6.47 6.79
N ASP A 131 -9.97 6.66 6.03
CA ASP A 131 -10.12 7.77 5.06
C ASP A 131 -11.00 8.86 5.68
N ARG A 132 -10.52 10.11 5.67
CA ARG A 132 -11.29 11.28 6.12
C ARG A 132 -11.44 12.27 4.98
N ARG A 133 -12.69 12.50 4.56
CA ARG A 133 -13.04 13.54 3.58
C ARG A 133 -14.03 14.54 4.18
N PRO A 134 -13.62 15.72 4.66
CA PRO A 134 -14.54 16.72 5.17
C PRO A 134 -15.58 17.14 4.10
N PRO A 135 -16.87 17.33 4.46
CA PRO A 135 -17.46 17.22 5.79
C PRO A 135 -17.88 15.80 6.19
N ALA A 136 -17.63 14.78 5.36
CA ALA A 136 -18.01 13.40 5.63
C ALA A 136 -17.22 12.79 6.82
N ALA A 137 -17.85 11.79 7.44
CA ALA A 137 -17.28 11.02 8.54
C ALA A 137 -16.03 10.23 8.11
N LYS A 138 -15.19 9.87 9.10
CA LYS A 138 -14.08 8.93 8.89
C LYS A 138 -14.64 7.57 8.47
N HIS A 139 -14.10 7.00 7.40
CA HIS A 139 -14.40 5.65 6.94
C HIS A 139 -13.23 4.73 7.29
N ALA A 140 -13.46 3.79 8.21
CA ALA A 140 -12.45 2.83 8.67
C ALA A 140 -12.64 1.49 7.95
N VAL A 141 -11.58 0.92 7.39
CA VAL A 141 -11.65 -0.35 6.65
C VAL A 141 -10.56 -1.35 7.06
N LYS A 142 -10.93 -2.63 7.12
CA LYS A 142 -10.04 -3.80 7.07
C LYS A 142 -10.64 -4.78 6.07
N LEU A 143 -9.87 -5.22 5.09
CA LEU A 143 -10.36 -6.13 4.04
C LEU A 143 -9.59 -7.45 4.07
N PRO A 144 -10.22 -8.57 3.68
CA PRO A 144 -9.52 -9.83 3.43
C PRO A 144 -8.35 -9.65 2.46
N ALA A 145 -7.30 -10.43 2.69
CA ALA A 145 -6.17 -10.55 1.76
C ALA A 145 -6.53 -11.36 0.52
#